data_AF-A0A0P7XZB1-F1
#
_entry.id   AF-A0A0P7XZB1-F1
#
_cell.length_a   1.000
_cell.length_b   1.000
_cell.length_c   1.000
_cell.angle_alpha   90.00
_cell.angle_beta   90.00
_cell.angle_gamma   90.00
#
_symmetry.space_group_name_H-M   'P 1'
#
loop_
_entity.id
_entity.type
_entity.pdbx_description
1 polymer ?
#
loop_
_entity_poly.entity_id
_entity_poly.type
_entity_poly.pdbx_seq_one_letter_code
_entity_poly.pdbx_strand_id
1 'polypeptide(L)'
;MSNRIIAGLILLLAFTSCVDERVYEDFQKLPSQGWSAQDSLIFEIGELPESFGPNLIGVRFKEDYPYANIYVRLITQDSSLQTLENQLINLTLFDIDGEPMGEGFGSTYTLYDTLPFKIQSGTNQVILLQYMREAELKGIEAIGLKILK
;
A
#
# COMPACT_ATOMS: atom_id res chain seq x y z
N MET A 1 -56.01 25.80 -20.25
CA MET A 1 -54.72 25.08 -20.36
C MET A 1 -53.92 25.32 -19.10
N SER A 2 -54.08 24.46 -18.09
CA SER A 2 -53.24 24.48 -16.88
C SER A 2 -53.43 23.16 -16.16
N ASN A 3 -52.41 22.31 -16.21
CA ASN A 3 -52.00 21.44 -15.11
C ASN A 3 -50.73 20.72 -15.55
N ARG A 4 -49.59 21.37 -15.30
CA ARG A 4 -48.27 20.75 -15.35
C ARG A 4 -48.09 19.97 -14.05
N ILE A 5 -48.60 18.75 -14.02
CA ILE A 5 -48.34 17.81 -12.92
C ILE A 5 -48.11 16.45 -13.54
N ILE A 6 -46.88 16.14 -13.96
CA ILE A 6 -46.43 14.74 -14.02
C ILE A 6 -44.97 14.70 -13.56
N ALA A 7 -44.85 14.23 -12.31
CA ALA A 7 -43.75 13.43 -11.78
C ALA A 7 -42.33 14.01 -11.90
N GLY A 8 -41.97 14.86 -10.94
CA GLY A 8 -40.59 14.97 -10.50
C GLY A 8 -40.13 13.59 -10.01
N LEU A 9 -39.36 12.89 -10.84
CA LEU A 9 -38.59 11.73 -10.44
C LEU A 9 -37.44 12.26 -9.57
N ILE A 10 -37.74 12.40 -8.27
CA ILE A 10 -36.76 12.70 -7.23
C ILE A 10 -35.83 11.49 -7.19
N LEU A 11 -34.75 11.59 -7.94
CA LEU A 11 -33.61 10.69 -7.91
C LEU A 11 -33.01 10.83 -6.50
N LEU A 12 -33.48 10.01 -5.56
CA LEU A 12 -32.79 9.75 -4.30
C LEU A 12 -31.48 9.05 -4.65
N LEU A 13 -30.47 9.85 -4.97
CA LEU A 13 -29.08 9.46 -4.86
C LEU A 13 -28.85 9.20 -3.37
N ALA A 14 -29.05 7.95 -2.97
CA ALA A 14 -28.54 7.45 -1.71
C ALA A 14 -27.01 7.54 -1.81
N PHE A 15 -26.47 8.67 -1.35
CA PHE A 15 -25.05 8.78 -1.03
C PHE A 15 -24.82 7.85 0.16
N THR A 16 -24.57 6.57 -0.11
CA THR A 16 -23.91 5.71 0.86
C THR A 16 -22.51 6.30 1.01
N SER A 17 -22.29 7.10 2.05
CA SER A 17 -20.94 7.51 2.41
C SER A 17 -20.13 6.24 2.60
N CYS A 18 -19.12 6.04 1.76
CA CYS A 18 -18.10 5.02 2.01
C CYS A 18 -17.54 5.35 3.40
N VAL A 19 -17.80 4.48 4.38
CA VAL A 19 -17.22 4.63 5.72
C VAL A 19 -15.72 4.54 5.51
N ASP A 20 -15.00 5.60 5.87
CA ASP A 20 -13.57 5.60 5.76
C ASP A 20 -13.00 4.68 6.85
N GLU A 21 -12.75 3.42 6.49
CA GLU A 21 -12.20 2.39 7.36
C GLU A 21 -10.67 2.47 7.44
N ARG A 22 -10.06 3.63 7.17
CA ARG A 22 -8.59 3.80 7.20
C ARG A 22 -8.14 4.49 8.49
N VAL A 23 -7.15 3.89 9.14
CA VAL A 23 -6.39 4.48 10.24
C VAL A 23 -5.18 5.23 9.69
N TYR A 24 -4.50 4.64 8.70
CA TYR A 24 -3.36 5.21 8.03
C TYR A 24 -3.32 4.74 6.58
N GLU A 25 -2.96 5.62 5.64
CA GLU A 25 -2.67 5.24 4.26
C GLU A 25 -1.70 6.26 3.67
N ASP A 26 -0.54 5.81 3.24
CA ASP A 26 0.42 6.61 2.49
C ASP A 26 1.09 5.77 1.39
N PHE A 27 1.48 6.44 0.32
CA PHE A 27 2.14 5.85 -0.84
C PHE A 27 3.31 6.74 -1.26
N GLN A 28 4.54 6.25 -1.04
CA GLN A 28 5.75 6.99 -1.33
C GLN A 28 6.29 6.62 -2.70
N LYS A 29 6.41 7.64 -3.56
CA LYS A 29 6.95 7.49 -4.92
C LYS A 29 8.45 7.26 -4.87
N LEU A 30 8.92 6.36 -5.72
CA LEU A 30 10.33 6.05 -5.89
C LEU A 30 10.92 6.81 -7.09
N PRO A 31 12.25 7.05 -7.08
CA PRO A 31 12.92 7.67 -8.20
C PRO A 31 12.82 6.83 -9.48
N SER A 32 12.75 7.48 -10.64
CA SER A 32 12.61 6.77 -11.92
C SER A 32 13.82 5.92 -12.31
N GLN A 33 15.00 6.22 -11.73
CA GLN A 33 16.22 5.42 -11.93
C GLN A 33 16.19 4.06 -11.21
N GLY A 34 15.30 3.88 -10.22
CA GLY A 34 15.19 2.69 -9.39
C GLY A 34 15.14 2.99 -7.90
N TRP A 35 14.83 1.96 -7.12
CA TRP A 35 14.90 1.98 -5.66
C TRP A 35 16.25 1.43 -5.21
N SER A 36 17.11 2.31 -4.71
CA SER A 36 18.41 1.93 -4.17
C SER A 36 18.29 0.98 -2.98
N ALA A 37 19.16 -0.02 -2.92
CA ALA A 37 19.26 -0.95 -1.78
C ALA A 37 19.71 -0.27 -0.48
N GLN A 38 20.23 0.96 -0.56
CA GLN A 38 20.62 1.77 0.60
C GLN A 38 19.52 2.74 1.03
N ASP A 39 18.49 2.95 0.20
CA ASP A 39 17.43 3.90 0.47
C ASP A 39 16.26 3.21 1.18
N SER A 40 15.87 3.76 2.32
CA SER A 40 14.69 3.33 3.06
C SER A 40 13.52 4.29 2.86
N LEU A 41 12.32 3.74 2.75
CA LEU A 41 11.07 4.50 2.86
C LEU A 41 10.63 4.49 4.32
N ILE A 42 10.29 5.66 4.87
CA ILE A 42 9.90 5.81 6.27
C ILE A 42 8.47 6.33 6.31
N PHE A 43 7.59 5.54 6.90
CA PHE A 43 6.18 5.86 7.11
C PHE A 43 5.99 6.23 8.58
N GLU A 44 5.86 7.54 8.84
CA GLU A 44 5.51 8.06 10.16
C GLU A 44 4.01 7.85 10.38
N ILE A 45 3.65 6.79 11.11
CA ILE A 45 2.25 6.42 11.36
C ILE A 45 1.68 7.10 12.61
N GLY A 46 2.55 7.59 13.50
CA GLY A 46 2.17 8.23 14.76
C GLY A 46 1.53 7.24 15.74
N GLU A 47 0.73 7.76 16.67
CA GLU A 47 0.01 6.92 17.63
C GLU A 47 -1.16 6.20 16.96
N LEU A 48 -1.09 4.88 16.92
CA LEU A 48 -2.21 4.04 16.48
C LEU A 48 -3.29 3.94 17.57
N PRO A 49 -4.57 3.80 17.21
CA PRO A 49 -5.64 3.53 18.17
C PRO A 49 -5.42 2.18 18.87
N GLU A 50 -6.04 1.98 20.04
CA GLU A 50 -5.91 0.73 20.81
C GLU A 50 -6.37 -0.52 20.03
N SER A 51 -7.29 -0.34 19.09
CA SER A 51 -7.77 -1.36 18.17
C SER A 51 -7.75 -0.82 16.75
N PHE A 52 -7.13 -1.58 15.86
CA PHE A 52 -7.13 -1.36 14.41
C PHE A 52 -7.19 -2.70 13.67
N GLY A 53 -7.53 -2.63 12.41
CA GLY A 53 -7.75 -3.75 11.51
C GLY A 53 -6.48 -4.27 10.84
N PRO A 54 -6.62 -4.94 9.69
CA PRO A 54 -5.50 -5.46 8.92
C PRO A 54 -4.51 -4.36 8.48
N ASN A 55 -3.24 -4.74 8.41
CA ASN A 55 -2.17 -3.93 7.84
C ASN A 55 -1.86 -4.48 6.45
N LEU A 56 -1.74 -3.61 5.46
CA LEU A 56 -1.46 -3.98 4.07
C LEU A 56 -0.22 -3.24 3.58
N ILE A 57 0.54 -3.93 2.74
CA ILE A 57 1.60 -3.34 1.94
C ILE A 57 1.10 -3.18 0.51
N GLY A 58 1.32 -1.99 -0.05
CA GLY A 58 1.03 -1.68 -1.44
C GLY A 58 2.31 -1.63 -2.25
N VAL A 59 2.30 -2.19 -3.45
CA VAL A 59 3.40 -2.08 -4.42
C VAL A 59 2.83 -1.60 -5.73
N ARG A 60 3.29 -0.43 -6.20
CA ARG A 60 3.05 0.03 -7.56
C ARG A 60 4.27 -0.30 -8.41
N PHE A 61 4.05 -1.06 -9.47
CA PHE A 61 5.11 -1.57 -10.31
C PHE A 61 4.71 -1.52 -11.78
N LYS A 62 5.73 -1.58 -12.64
CA LYS A 62 5.57 -1.63 -14.08
C LYS A 62 5.48 -3.06 -14.57
N GLU A 63 4.78 -3.25 -15.68
CA GLU A 63 4.70 -4.50 -16.42
C GLU A 63 6.08 -5.03 -16.84
N ASP A 64 7.05 -4.14 -17.06
CA ASP A 64 8.43 -4.49 -17.42
C ASP A 64 9.35 -4.80 -16.22
N TYR A 65 8.79 -4.89 -15.00
CA TYR A 65 9.54 -5.32 -13.82
C TYR A 65 10.07 -6.75 -14.01
N PRO A 66 11.39 -7.00 -13.88
CA PRO A 66 12.00 -8.22 -14.40
C PRO A 66 11.88 -9.46 -13.50
N TYR A 67 11.17 -9.39 -12.37
CA TYR A 67 11.06 -10.50 -11.42
C TYR A 67 9.60 -10.82 -11.10
N ALA A 68 9.28 -12.09 -10.87
CA ALA A 68 7.92 -12.49 -10.49
C ALA A 68 7.49 -11.96 -9.12
N ASN A 69 8.44 -11.65 -8.24
CA ASN A 69 8.19 -11.21 -6.88
C ASN A 69 9.18 -10.13 -6.42
N ILE A 70 8.83 -9.47 -5.32
CA ILE A 70 9.69 -8.52 -4.61
C ILE A 70 9.85 -8.95 -3.16
N TYR A 71 11.08 -8.88 -2.67
CA TYR A 71 11.40 -9.00 -1.26
C TYR A 71 11.53 -7.61 -0.64
N VAL A 72 10.76 -7.35 0.41
CA VAL A 72 10.78 -6.09 1.16
C VAL A 72 11.09 -6.39 2.61
N ARG A 73 12.12 -5.75 3.16
CA ARG A 73 12.36 -5.75 4.60
C ARG A 73 11.50 -4.68 5.24
N LEU A 74 10.71 -5.07 6.23
CA LEU A 74 9.86 -4.19 7.02
C LEU A 74 10.38 -4.16 8.46
N ILE A 75 10.65 -2.97 8.97
CA ILE A 75 11.11 -2.74 10.34
C ILE A 75 10.12 -1.79 11.01
N THR A 76 9.63 -2.13 12.19
CA THR A 76 8.81 -1.22 13.00
C THR A 76 9.63 -0.67 14.16
N GLN A 77 9.41 0.60 14.50
CA GLN A 77 10.05 1.25 15.62
C GLN A 77 9.05 2.04 16.47
N ASP A 78 9.29 2.08 17.77
CA ASP A 78 8.55 2.94 18.69
C ASP A 78 9.05 4.41 18.62
N SER A 79 8.47 5.28 19.45
CA SER A 79 8.84 6.70 19.52
C SER A 79 10.25 6.95 20.07
N SER A 80 10.88 5.96 20.70
CA SER A 80 12.28 6.00 21.14
C SER A 80 13.27 5.45 20.09
N LEU A 81 12.77 5.12 18.89
CA LEU A 81 13.49 4.47 17.79
C LEU A 81 13.97 3.05 18.12
N GLN A 82 13.41 2.42 19.15
CA GLN A 82 13.68 1.02 19.44
C GLN A 82 12.95 0.14 18.42
N THR A 83 13.68 -0.80 17.81
CA THR A 83 13.08 -1.79 16.90
C THR A 83 12.15 -2.73 17.67
N LEU A 84 10.88 -2.77 17.25
CA LEU A 84 9.87 -3.69 17.78
C LEU A 84 9.77 -4.95 16.92
N GLU A 85 9.89 -4.81 15.60
CA GLU A 85 9.81 -5.91 14.65
C GLU A 85 10.74 -5.69 13.45
N ASN A 86 11.24 -6.78 12.86
CA ASN A 86 12.06 -6.77 11.65
C ASN A 86 11.79 -8.05 10.84
N GLN A 87 11.00 -7.94 9.78
CA GLN A 87 10.53 -9.06 8.97
C GLN A 87 10.95 -8.90 7.51
N LEU A 88 11.15 -10.02 6.84
CA LEU A 88 11.31 -10.06 5.39
C LEU A 88 10.01 -10.58 4.76
N ILE A 89 9.43 -9.77 3.89
CA ILE A 89 8.16 -10.04 3.24
C ILE A 89 8.44 -10.39 1.78
N ASN A 90 7.78 -11.42 1.28
CA ASN A 90 7.78 -11.78 -0.12
C ASN A 90 6.42 -11.45 -0.73
N LEU A 91 6.39 -10.64 -1.78
CA LEU A 91 5.18 -10.26 -2.49
C LEU A 91 5.28 -10.74 -3.94
N THR A 92 4.38 -11.62 -4.34
CA THR A 92 4.27 -12.07 -5.73
C THR A 92 3.59 -10.98 -6.54
N LEU A 93 4.29 -10.41 -7.52
CA LEU A 93 3.80 -9.33 -8.37
C LEU A 93 3.28 -9.85 -9.73
N PHE A 94 3.75 -11.01 -10.17
CA PHE A 94 3.31 -11.67 -11.40
C PHE A 94 2.98 -13.12 -11.09
N ASP A 95 1.93 -13.63 -11.73
CA ASP A 95 1.56 -15.04 -11.60
C ASP A 95 2.52 -15.98 -12.36
N ILE A 96 2.19 -17.28 -12.42
CA ILE A 96 3.04 -18.29 -13.07
C ILE A 96 3.12 -18.11 -14.60
N ASP A 97 2.11 -17.50 -15.21
CA ASP A 97 2.05 -17.23 -16.65
C ASP A 97 2.74 -15.89 -16.99
N GLY A 98 3.11 -15.12 -15.97
CA GLY A 98 3.76 -13.81 -16.11
C GLY A 98 2.75 -12.66 -16.20
N GLU A 99 1.49 -12.89 -15.84
CA GLU A 99 0.48 -11.83 -15.81
C GLU A 99 0.63 -11.01 -14.52
N PRO A 100 0.60 -9.66 -14.61
CA PRO A 100 0.75 -8.80 -13.44
C PRO A 100 -0.45 -8.93 -12.50
N MET A 101 -0.16 -9.06 -11.21
CA MET A 101 -1.15 -9.12 -10.14
C MET A 101 -1.59 -7.72 -9.70
N GLY A 102 -2.84 -7.62 -9.24
CA GLY A 102 -3.42 -6.36 -8.74
C GLY A 102 -4.19 -5.59 -9.81
N GLU A 103 -4.45 -4.31 -9.55
CA GLU A 103 -5.24 -3.45 -10.43
C GLU A 103 -4.34 -2.45 -11.14
N GLY A 104 -4.54 -2.25 -12.45
CA GLY A 104 -3.67 -1.42 -13.27
C GLY A 104 -4.33 -0.87 -14.52
N PHE A 105 -3.65 0.09 -15.14
CA PHE A 105 -4.01 0.64 -16.44
C PHE A 105 -2.75 0.92 -17.26
N GLY A 106 -2.74 0.48 -18.52
CA GLY A 106 -1.52 0.52 -19.34
C GLY A 106 -0.47 -0.41 -18.75
N SER A 107 0.76 0.07 -18.64
CA SER A 107 1.91 -0.73 -18.16
C SER A 107 2.21 -0.55 -16.66
N THR A 108 1.26 -0.03 -15.88
CA THR A 108 1.41 0.18 -14.42
C THR A 108 0.30 -0.54 -13.66
N TYR A 109 0.71 -1.26 -12.61
CA TYR A 109 -0.15 -2.07 -11.75
C TYR A 109 0.10 -1.74 -10.28
N THR A 110 -0.92 -1.86 -9.45
CA THR A 110 -0.85 -1.70 -8.00
C THR A 110 -1.40 -2.95 -7.33
N LEU A 111 -0.53 -3.66 -6.61
CA LEU A 111 -0.89 -4.78 -5.75
C LEU A 111 -1.02 -4.28 -4.31
N TYR A 112 -2.07 -4.72 -3.61
CA TYR A 112 -2.12 -4.71 -2.15
C TYR A 112 -2.09 -6.13 -1.64
N ASP A 113 -1.28 -6.39 -0.62
CA ASP A 113 -1.29 -7.66 0.09
C ASP A 113 -1.31 -7.42 1.61
N THR A 114 -1.87 -8.38 2.35
CA THR A 114 -1.96 -8.29 3.80
C THR A 114 -0.61 -8.66 4.41
N LEU A 115 -0.13 -7.84 5.34
CA LEU A 115 1.08 -8.17 6.10
C LEU A 115 0.86 -9.48 6.89
N PRO A 116 1.84 -10.41 6.89
CA PRO A 116 1.69 -11.69 7.58
C PRO A 116 1.78 -11.58 9.12
N PHE A 117 1.97 -10.36 9.62
CA PHE A 117 2.01 -10.02 11.04
C PHE A 117 1.21 -8.73 11.29
N LYS A 118 0.84 -8.51 12.55
CA LYS A 118 0.20 -7.26 12.96
C LYS A 118 1.27 -6.27 13.38
N ILE A 119 1.19 -5.04 12.89
CA ILE A 119 1.93 -3.92 13.48
C ILE A 119 1.50 -3.81 14.95
N GLN A 120 2.47 -3.63 15.84
CA GLN A 120 2.23 -3.61 17.28
C GLN A 120 1.73 -2.24 17.72
N SER A 121 0.83 -2.20 18.72
CA SER A 121 0.48 -0.95 19.39
C SER A 121 1.75 -0.33 20.00
N GLY A 122 1.90 1.00 19.86
CA GLY A 122 3.13 1.72 20.22
C GLY A 122 4.16 1.83 19.09
N THR A 123 3.92 1.23 17.91
CA THR A 123 4.71 1.55 16.71
C THR A 123 4.48 3.01 16.32
N ASN A 124 5.55 3.78 16.19
CA ASN A 124 5.52 5.16 15.75
C ASN A 124 5.87 5.30 14.26
N GLN A 125 6.77 4.43 13.75
CA GLN A 125 7.14 4.43 12.35
C GLN A 125 7.40 3.03 11.79
N VAL A 126 7.18 2.89 10.48
CA VAL A 126 7.49 1.71 9.69
C VAL A 126 8.52 2.07 8.64
N ILE A 127 9.60 1.30 8.58
CA ILE A 127 10.70 1.48 7.65
C ILE A 127 10.66 0.31 6.66
N LEU A 128 10.61 0.63 5.37
CA LEU A 128 10.64 -0.34 4.29
C LEU A 128 11.93 -0.19 3.49
N LEU A 129 12.58 -1.31 3.19
CA LEU A 129 13.75 -1.38 2.33
C LEU A 129 13.56 -2.48 1.29
N GLN A 130 14.01 -2.26 0.07
CA GLN A 130 14.11 -3.35 -0.89
C GLN A 130 15.21 -4.32 -0.43
N TYR A 131 14.92 -5.61 -0.54
CA TYR A 131 15.84 -6.68 -0.18
C TYR A 131 16.10 -7.59 -1.38
N MET A 132 16.20 -6.98 -2.56
CA MET A 132 16.58 -7.62 -3.80
C MET A 132 18.11 -7.60 -3.94
N ARG A 133 18.65 -8.37 -4.89
CA ARG A 133 20.10 -8.40 -5.17
C ARG A 133 20.59 -7.27 -6.09
N GLU A 134 19.70 -6.36 -6.43
CA GLU A 134 19.99 -5.21 -7.29
C GLU A 134 20.38 -4.00 -6.45
N ALA A 135 21.45 -3.31 -6.85
CA ALA A 135 21.83 -2.06 -6.21
C ALA A 135 20.74 -0.98 -6.43
N GLU A 136 20.17 -0.93 -7.63
CA GLU A 136 19.09 -0.04 -8.03
C GLU A 136 17.94 -0.88 -8.61
N LEU A 137 16.88 -1.07 -7.84
CA LEU A 137 15.75 -1.90 -8.25
C LEU A 137 14.80 -1.10 -9.15
N LYS A 138 14.87 -1.35 -10.46
CA LYS A 138 14.00 -0.71 -11.46
C LYS A 138 12.61 -1.35 -11.49
N GLY A 139 11.64 -0.64 -12.07
CA GLY A 139 10.29 -1.14 -12.31
C GLY A 139 9.34 -1.01 -11.12
N ILE A 140 9.83 -0.71 -9.92
CA ILE A 140 8.99 -0.32 -8.78
C ILE A 140 8.83 1.20 -8.78
N GLU A 141 7.59 1.67 -8.83
CA GLU A 141 7.26 3.10 -8.95
C GLU A 141 6.91 3.72 -7.61
N ALA A 142 6.30 2.94 -6.70
CA ALA A 142 5.95 3.40 -5.37
C ALA A 142 5.68 2.21 -4.43
N ILE A 143 5.88 2.43 -3.13
CA ILE A 143 5.47 1.50 -2.08
C ILE A 143 4.50 2.23 -1.17
N GLY A 144 3.48 1.51 -0.72
CA GLY A 144 2.50 2.03 0.22
C GLY A 144 2.37 1.19 1.47
N LEU A 145 1.90 1.84 2.52
CA LEU A 145 1.47 1.23 3.77
C LEU A 145 0.04 1.66 4.04
N LYS A 146 -0.82 0.69 4.34
CA LYS A 146 -2.22 0.94 4.69
C LYS A 146 -2.56 0.19 5.98
N ILE A 147 -3.17 0.89 6.92
CA ILE A 147 -3.68 0.34 8.17
C ILE A 147 -5.17 0.61 8.20
N LEU A 148 -5.96 -0.45 8.26
CA LEU A 148 -7.40 -0.36 8.36
C LEU A 148 -7.84 -0.19 9.82
N LYS A 149 -9.07 0.25 10.03
CA LYS A 149 -9.70 0.40 11.34
C LYS A 149 -10.11 -0.93 11.96
#